data_AF-A0A944T413-F1
#
_entry.id   AF-A0A944T413-F1
#
_cell.length_a   1.000
_cell.length_b   1.000
_cell.length_c   1.000
_cell.angle_alpha   90.00
_cell.angle_beta   90.00
_cell.angle_gamma   90.00
#
_symmetry.space_group_name_H-M   'P 1'
#
loop_
_entity.id
_entity.type
_entity.pdbx_description
1 polymer ?
#
loop_
_entity_poly.entity_id
_entity_poly.type
_entity_poly.pdbx_seq_one_letter_code
_entity_poly.pdbx_strand_id
1 'polypeptide(L)' 'MAADRTNNRIAYYLLRAKESLLFLIENFTKVAHEEGKKVSVCSELASDEKYLSTFIRIGIDSFSHFLN' A
#
# COMPACT_ATOMS: atom_id res chain seq x y z
N MET A 1 -6.62 6.88 9.32
CA MET A 1 -8.01 6.79 8.81
C MET A 1 -9.03 6.53 9.92
N ALA A 2 -8.69 5.76 10.97
CA ALA A 2 -9.57 5.50 12.11
C ALA A 2 -10.98 5.02 11.69
N ALA A 3 -11.05 4.22 10.62
CA ALA A 3 -12.28 3.72 10.03
C ALA A 3 -12.22 2.20 9.97
N ASP A 4 -13.25 1.54 10.50
CA ASP A 4 -13.39 0.09 10.42
C ASP A 4 -13.71 -0.32 8.98
N ARG A 5 -12.84 -1.16 8.39
CA ARG A 5 -12.98 -1.62 7.01
C ARG A 5 -14.22 -2.48 6.75
N THR A 6 -14.79 -3.08 7.80
CA THR A 6 -15.96 -3.95 7.70
C THR A 6 -17.28 -3.17 7.78
N ASN A 7 -17.23 -1.89 8.15
CA ASN A 7 -18.40 -1.05 8.29
C ASN A 7 -18.75 -0.33 6.97
N ASN A 8 -19.71 -0.88 6.25
CA ASN A 8 -20.19 -0.33 4.96
C ASN A 8 -20.70 1.11 5.05
N ARG A 9 -21.18 1.58 6.21
CA ARG A 9 -21.69 2.96 6.36
C ARG A 9 -20.59 4.01 6.24
N ILE A 10 -19.34 3.60 6.49
CA ILE A 10 -18.17 4.48 6.49
C ILE A 10 -17.08 4.04 5.50
N ALA A 11 -17.38 3.07 4.62
CA ALA A 11 -16.44 2.55 3.64
C ALA A 11 -15.87 3.62 2.68
N TYR A 12 -16.57 4.74 2.48
CA TYR A 12 -16.09 5.85 1.67
C TYR A 12 -14.79 6.47 2.19
N TYR A 13 -14.48 6.35 3.49
CA TYR A 13 -13.19 6.81 4.01
C TYR A 13 -12.02 6.02 3.40
N LEU A 14 -12.18 4.71 3.19
CA LEU A 14 -11.17 3.85 2.54
C LEU A 14 -10.81 4.36 1.15
N LEU A 15 -11.81 4.77 0.35
CA LEU A 15 -11.55 5.38 -0.95
C LEU A 15 -10.82 6.72 -0.82
N ARG A 16 -11.17 7.56 0.16
CA ARG A 16 -10.60 8.91 0.30
C ARG A 16 -9.15 8.92 0.75
N ALA A 17 -8.70 7.96 1.56
CA ALA A 17 -7.31 7.98 2.04
C ALA A 17 -6.32 7.21 1.17
N LYS A 18 -6.72 6.77 -0.03
CA LYS A 18 -5.82 6.10 -0.97
C LYS A 18 -4.52 6.88 -1.19
N GLU A 19 -4.63 8.18 -1.46
CA GLU A 19 -3.45 9.05 -1.64
C GLU A 19 -2.59 9.14 -0.38
N SER A 20 -3.21 9.29 0.80
CA SER A 20 -2.48 9.33 2.07
C SER A 20 -1.79 8.01 2.41
N LEU A 21 -2.37 6.87 2.00
CA LEU A 21 -1.74 5.55 2.15
C LEU A 21 -0.54 5.38 1.22
N LEU A 22 -0.64 5.84 -0.04
CA LEU A 22 0.50 5.81 -0.96
C LEU A 22 1.65 6.67 -0.47
N PHE A 23 1.37 7.88 0.01
CA PHE A 23 2.38 8.75 0.61
C PHE A 23 3.04 8.12 1.85
N LEU A 24 2.24 7.46 2.71
CA LEU A 24 2.77 6.75 3.87
C LEU A 24 3.70 5.61 3.45
N ILE A 25 3.31 4.82 2.45
CA ILE A 25 4.10 3.71 1.93
C ILE A 25 5.40 4.24 1.33
N GLU A 26 5.35 5.30 0.54
CA GLU A 26 6.53 5.93 -0.07
C GLU A 26 7.54 6.40 0.98
N ASN A 27 7.08 7.16 1.98
CA ASN A 27 7.95 7.63 3.06
C ASN A 27 8.54 6.49 3.88
N PHE A 28 7.73 5.46 4.18
CA PHE A 28 8.22 4.29 4.90
C PHE A 28 9.29 3.55 4.08
N THR A 29 9.05 3.31 2.79
CA THR A 29 9.98 2.62 1.90
C THR A 29 11.29 3.37 1.80
N LYS A 30 11.24 4.69 1.63
CA LYS A 30 12.44 5.53 1.61
C LYS A 30 13.30 5.34 2.87
N VAL A 31 12.70 5.45 4.06
CA VAL A 31 13.43 5.29 5.34
C VAL A 31 13.94 3.86 5.52
N ALA A 32 13.18 2.85 5.10
CA ALA A 32 13.62 1.46 5.18
C ALA A 32 14.85 1.20 4.29
N HIS A 33 14.86 1.76 3.07
CA HIS A 33 15.99 1.66 2.16
C HIS A 33 17.23 2.41 2.65
N GLU A 34 17.07 3.58 3.28
CA GLU A 34 18.16 4.32 3.94
C GLU A 34 18.83 3.47 5.04
N GLU A 35 18.06 2.60 5.70
CA GLU A 35 18.53 1.63 6.70
C GLU A 35 18.99 0.28 6.10
N GLY A 36 19.07 0.16 4.77
CA GLY A 36 19.48 -1.06 4.06
C GLY A 36 18.47 -2.21 4.16
N LYS A 37 17.21 -1.94 4.52
CA LYS A 37 16.14 -2.93 4.66
C LYS A 37 15.27 -2.98 3.41
N LYS A 38 14.77 -4.16 3.08
CA LYS A 38 13.81 -4.36 1.98
C LYS A 38 12.38 -4.20 2.47
N VAL A 39 11.50 -3.75 1.58
CA VAL A 39 10.06 -3.58 1.85
C VAL A 39 9.25 -4.46 0.91
N SER A 40 8.33 -5.23 1.48
CA SER A 40 7.37 -6.04 0.75
C SER A 40 5.94 -5.64 1.08
N VAL A 41 5.02 -5.84 0.13
CA VAL A 41 3.59 -5.58 0.32
C VAL A 41 2.79 -6.86 0.12
N CYS A 42 2.03 -7.25 1.15
CA CYS A 42 1.11 -8.39 1.15
C CYS A 42 -0.33 -7.91 1.32
N SER A 43 -0.98 -7.49 0.24
CA SER A 43 -2.38 -7.04 0.31
C SER A 43 -3.11 -7.18 -1.01
N GLU A 44 -4.44 -7.09 -0.96
CA GLU A 44 -5.28 -6.98 -2.16
C GLU A 44 -4.85 -5.77 -3.02
N LEU A 45 -4.31 -4.72 -2.38
CA LEU A 45 -3.78 -3.54 -3.07
C LEU A 45 -2.55 -3.87 -3.91
N ALA A 46 -1.73 -4.85 -3.51
CA ALA A 46 -0.61 -5.34 -4.33
C ALA A 46 -1.12 -6.00 -5.62
N SER A 47 -2.29 -6.64 -5.58
CA SER A 47 -2.93 -7.30 -6.73
C SER A 47 -3.72 -6.35 -7.65
N ASP A 48 -3.90 -5.09 -7.27
CA ASP A 48 -4.57 -4.10 -8.13
C ASP A 48 -3.56 -3.51 -9.13
N GLU A 49 -3.69 -3.90 -10.39
CA GLU A 49 -2.83 -3.48 -11.50
C GLU A 49 -2.72 -1.95 -11.62
N LYS A 50 -3.72 -1.20 -11.16
CA LYS A 50 -3.68 0.28 -11.17
C LYS A 50 -2.56 0.84 -10.29
N TYR A 51 -2.21 0.14 -9.22
CA TYR A 51 -1.21 0.59 -8.26
C TYR A 51 0.16 -0.03 -8.47
N LEU A 52 0.27 -1.10 -9.26
CA LEU A 52 1.53 -1.77 -9.54
C LEU A 52 2.60 -0.81 -10.10
N SER A 53 2.23 0.03 -11.07
CA SER A 53 3.14 1.04 -11.63
C SER A 53 3.61 2.06 -10.60
N THR A 54 2.75 2.40 -9.63
CA THR A 54 3.08 3.29 -8.52
C THR A 54 4.01 2.62 -7.52
N PHE A 55 3.78 1.35 -7.19
CA PHE A 55 4.66 0.62 -6.28
C PHE A 55 6.05 0.35 -6.86
N ILE A 56 6.14 0.09 -8.18
CA ILE A 56 7.43 0.01 -8.88
C ILE A 56 8.17 1.35 -8.79
N ARG A 57 7.46 2.47 -9.01
CA ARG A 57 8.05 3.83 -8.89
C ARG A 57 8.52 4.14 -7.46
N ILE A 58 7.77 3.70 -6.45
CA ILE A 58 8.14 3.82 -5.03
C ILE A 58 9.35 2.95 -4.67
N GLY A 59 9.59 1.88 -5.43
CA GLY A 59 10.72 0.96 -5.19
C GLY A 59 10.39 -0.20 -4.26
N ILE A 60 9.14 -0.68 -4.21
CA ILE A 60 8.79 -1.88 -3.43
C ILE A 60 9.59 -3.09 -3.95
N ASP A 61 10.26 -3.80 -3.04
CA ASP A 61 11.20 -4.88 -3.38
C ASP A 61 10.51 -6.18 -3.77
N SER A 62 9.34 -6.46 -3.18
CA SER A 62 8.57 -7.67 -3.52
C SER A 62 7.08 -7.54 -3.20
N PHE A 63 6.29 -8.29 -3.96
CA PHE A 63 4.84 -8.38 -3.79
C PHE A 63 4.47 -9.80 -3.41
N SER A 64 3.63 -9.95 -2.39
CA SER A 64 3.04 -11.24 -2.04
C SER A 64 1.56 -11.21 -2.43
N HIS A 65 1.24 -11.89 -3.52
CA HIS A 65 -0.14 -12.11 -3.92
C HIS A 65 -0.67 -13.39 -3.27
N PHE A 66 -1.86 -13.31 -2.68
CA PHE A 66 -2.66 -14.49 -2.38
C PHE A 66 -3.22 -14.99 -3.73
N LEU A 67 -2.44 -15.79 -4.47
CA LEU A 67 -2.98 -16.59 -5.56
C LEU A 67 -3.67 -17.80 -4.93
N ASN A 68 -5.00 -17.79 -4.93
CA ASN A 68 -5.80 -19.00 -4.91
C ASN A 68 -6.14 -19.37 -6.35
#